data_AF-A0A962RYG0-F1
#
_entry.id   AF-A0A962RYG0-F1
#
_cell.length_a   1.000
_cell.length_b   1.000
_cell.length_c   1.000
_cell.angle_alpha   90.00
_cell.angle_beta   90.00
_cell.angle_gamma   90.00
#
_symmetry.space_group_name_H-M   'P 1'
#
loop_
_entity.id
_entity.type
_entity.pdbx_description
1 polymer ?
#
loop_
_entity_poly.entity_id
_entity_poly.type
_entity_poly.pdbx_seq_one_letter_code
_entity_poly.pdbx_strand_id
1 'polypeptide(L)'
;MDALQGLQAWTRACGLASDTYRAMGACSDRVFREQVTRASLAVAASIAEGYERGSRPQFAQYLRSARGSCAELRTQLYIAADIGLVENDTAHRLVAELLELSKTLQTLINRCERRR
;
A
#
# COMPACT_ATOMS: atom_id res chain seq x y z
N MET A 1 -10.52 -0.06 20.89
CA MET A 1 -9.76 -0.35 19.66
C MET A 1 -10.68 0.00 18.52
N ASP A 2 -10.26 0.89 17.62
CA ASP A 2 -11.10 1.37 16.52
C ASP A 2 -11.36 0.23 15.51
N ALA A 3 -12.53 0.19 14.88
CA ALA A 3 -12.93 -0.90 13.97
C ALA A 3 -12.02 -0.97 12.73
N LEU A 4 -11.47 0.18 12.31
CA LEU A 4 -10.43 0.26 11.28
C LEU A 4 -9.13 -0.46 11.67
N GLN A 5 -8.71 -0.38 12.95
CA GLN A 5 -7.50 -1.04 13.46
C GLN A 5 -7.63 -2.57 13.44
N GLY A 6 -8.86 -3.09 13.46
CA GLY A 6 -9.15 -4.51 13.28
C GLY A 6 -9.05 -5.00 11.83
N LEU A 7 -8.98 -4.09 10.85
CA LEU A 7 -8.86 -4.46 9.44
C LEU A 7 -7.41 -4.82 9.10
N GLN A 8 -7.12 -6.11 9.00
CA GLN A 8 -5.78 -6.62 8.70
C GLN A 8 -5.12 -5.93 7.49
N ALA A 9 -5.88 -5.65 6.43
CA ALA A 9 -5.35 -4.97 5.25
C ALA A 9 -4.84 -3.55 5.56
N TRP A 10 -5.53 -2.81 6.43
CA TRP A 10 -5.11 -1.47 6.85
C TRP A 10 -3.86 -1.54 7.74
N THR A 11 -3.85 -2.43 8.75
CA THR A 11 -2.72 -2.58 9.65
C THR A 11 -1.43 -2.95 8.90
N ARG A 12 -1.54 -3.88 7.93
CA ARG A 12 -0.43 -4.24 7.04
C ARG A 12 0.02 -3.06 6.17
N ALA A 13 -0.91 -2.28 5.62
CA ALA A 13 -0.58 -1.10 4.83
C ALA A 13 0.16 -0.02 5.67
N CYS A 14 -0.22 0.19 6.93
CA CYS A 14 0.49 1.09 7.84
C CYS A 14 1.92 0.60 8.16
N GLY A 15 2.08 -0.71 8.39
CA GLY A 15 3.38 -1.33 8.58
C GLY A 15 4.27 -1.15 7.34
N LEU A 16 3.74 -1.47 6.16
CA LEU A 16 4.42 -1.29 4.87
C LEU A 16 4.84 0.17 4.64
N ALA A 17 3.98 1.14 4.94
CA ALA A 17 4.33 2.56 4.85
C ALA A 17 5.51 2.88 5.77
N SER A 18 5.44 2.47 7.04
CA SER A 18 6.51 2.69 8.02
C SER A 18 7.85 2.11 7.55
N ASP A 19 7.83 0.88 7.02
CA ASP A 19 9.04 0.21 6.50
C ASP A 19 9.57 0.87 5.23
N THR A 20 8.68 1.37 4.38
CA THR A 20 9.07 2.14 3.18
C THR A 20 9.77 3.45 3.57
N TYR A 21 9.26 4.18 4.57
CA TYR A 21 9.93 5.38 5.09
C TYR A 21 11.33 5.07 5.63
N ARG A 22 11.49 3.97 6.37
CA ARG A 22 12.80 3.54 6.88
C ARG A 22 13.75 3.17 5.73
N ALA A 23 13.28 2.40 4.75
CA ALA A 23 14.07 2.00 3.59
C ALA A 23 14.55 3.20 2.76
N MET A 24 13.75 4.25 2.67
CA MET A 24 14.10 5.47 1.95
C MET A 24 14.88 6.50 2.79
N GLY A 25 15.19 6.20 4.05
CA GLY A 25 15.80 7.17 4.98
C GLY A 25 17.17 7.68 4.52
N ALA A 26 17.96 6.84 3.86
CA ALA A 26 19.28 7.19 3.33
C ALA A 26 19.26 7.67 1.87
N CYS A 27 18.11 7.61 1.19
CA CYS A 27 17.99 8.02 -0.21
C CYS A 27 18.23 9.53 -0.34
N SER A 28 19.26 9.94 -1.10
CA SER A 28 19.60 11.35 -1.32
C SER A 28 18.68 12.05 -2.33
N ASP A 29 18.07 11.29 -3.25
CA ASP A 29 17.05 11.81 -4.17
C ASP A 29 15.75 12.09 -3.43
N ARG A 30 15.58 13.36 -3.05
CA ARG A 30 14.41 13.83 -2.31
C ARG A 30 13.12 13.68 -3.11
N VAL A 31 13.14 13.93 -4.42
CA VAL A 31 11.92 13.87 -5.25
C VAL A 31 11.45 12.43 -5.35
N PHE A 32 12.38 11.50 -5.63
CA PHE A 32 12.06 10.08 -5.68
C PHE A 32 11.58 9.55 -4.32
N ARG A 33 12.26 9.93 -3.23
CA ARG A 33 11.85 9.59 -1.85
C ARG A 33 10.43 10.08 -1.54
N GLU A 34 10.09 11.31 -1.90
CA GLU A 34 8.75 11.88 -1.73
C GLU A 34 7.70 11.08 -2.53
N GLN A 35 8.00 10.69 -3.77
CA GLN A 35 7.08 9.87 -4.58
C GLN A 35 6.82 8.49 -3.97
N VAL A 36 7.88 7.78 -3.58
CA VAL A 36 7.81 6.43 -2.99
C VAL A 36 7.05 6.46 -1.67
N THR A 37 7.40 7.38 -0.78
CA THR A 37 6.75 7.48 0.53
C THR A 37 5.27 7.88 0.42
N ARG A 38 4.94 8.80 -0.50
CA ARG A 38 3.55 9.17 -0.79
C ARG A 38 2.73 8.00 -1.32
N ALA A 39 3.28 7.22 -2.27
CA ALA A 39 2.60 6.03 -2.79
C ALA A 39 2.32 5.01 -1.66
N SER A 40 3.25 4.82 -0.73
CA SER A 40 3.07 3.93 0.43
C SER A 40 1.96 4.40 1.39
N LEU A 41 1.89 5.70 1.70
CA LEU A 41 0.82 6.26 2.53
C LEU A 41 -0.54 6.16 1.85
N ALA A 42 -0.60 6.36 0.53
CA ALA A 42 -1.83 6.33 -0.25
C ALA A 42 -2.56 4.97 -0.16
N VAL A 43 -1.82 3.86 0.02
CA VAL A 43 -2.41 2.53 0.24
C VAL A 43 -3.24 2.52 1.52
N ALA A 44 -2.64 2.91 2.66
CA ALA A 44 -3.32 2.91 3.95
C ALA A 44 -4.43 3.97 4.01
N ALA A 45 -4.17 5.16 3.47
CA ALA A 45 -5.12 6.27 3.43
C ALA A 45 -6.37 5.91 2.62
N SER A 46 -6.20 5.29 1.45
CA SER A 46 -7.34 4.87 0.62
C SER A 46 -8.19 3.82 1.35
N ILE A 47 -7.59 2.86 2.05
CA ILE A 47 -8.33 1.85 2.82
C ILE A 47 -9.14 2.53 3.94
N ALA A 48 -8.52 3.44 4.70
CA ALA A 48 -9.17 4.18 5.78
C ALA A 48 -10.33 5.03 5.26
N GLU A 49 -10.08 5.84 4.22
CA GLU A 49 -11.11 6.70 3.64
C GLU A 49 -12.28 5.87 3.11
N GLY A 50 -12.00 4.78 2.40
CA GLY A 50 -13.04 3.88 1.89
C GLY A 50 -13.86 3.21 2.99
N TYR A 51 -13.23 2.88 4.12
CA TYR A 51 -13.91 2.27 5.26
C TYR A 51 -14.94 3.23 5.87
N GLU A 52 -14.59 4.52 5.99
CA GLU A 52 -15.46 5.57 6.56
C GLU A 52 -16.62 5.98 5.63
N ARG A 53 -16.60 5.63 4.34
CA ARG A 53 -17.66 5.98 3.38
C ARG A 53 -19.00 5.27 3.62
N GLY A 54 -19.05 4.28 4.50
CA GLY A 54 -20.30 3.67 4.98
C GLY A 54 -21.09 2.82 3.98
N SER A 55 -20.60 2.64 2.74
CA SER A 55 -21.25 1.77 1.74
C SER A 55 -20.25 0.83 1.06
N ARG A 56 -20.66 -0.41 0.83
CA ARG A 56 -19.81 -1.44 0.21
C ARG A 56 -19.33 -1.07 -1.21
N PRO A 57 -20.17 -0.50 -2.10
CA PRO A 57 -19.73 -0.13 -3.44
C PRO A 57 -18.67 0.97 -3.42
N GLN A 58 -18.82 1.98 -2.55
CA GLN A 58 -17.82 3.04 -2.39
C GLN A 58 -16.55 2.46 -1.78
N PHE A 59 -16.65 1.64 -0.72
CA PHE A 59 -15.47 1.00 -0.14
C PHE A 59 -14.69 0.20 -1.19
N ALA A 60 -15.38 -0.57 -2.04
CA ALA A 60 -14.74 -1.30 -3.14
C ALA A 60 -13.97 -0.38 -4.11
N GLN A 61 -14.50 0.82 -4.41
CA GLN A 61 -13.79 1.80 -5.24
C GLN A 61 -12.48 2.26 -4.62
N TYR A 62 -12.49 2.60 -3.33
CA TYR A 62 -11.28 2.99 -2.60
C TYR A 62 -10.27 1.85 -2.44
N LEU A 63 -10.75 0.61 -2.27
CA LEU A 63 -9.87 -0.56 -2.27
C LEU A 63 -9.19 -0.78 -3.63
N ARG A 64 -9.85 -0.44 -4.75
CA ARG A 64 -9.20 -0.45 -6.07
C ARG A 64 -8.12 0.63 -6.17
N SER A 65 -8.37 1.83 -5.64
CA SER A 65 -7.34 2.88 -5.54
C SER A 65 -6.14 2.42 -4.72
N ALA A 66 -6.37 1.83 -3.54
CA ALA A 66 -5.31 1.26 -2.70
C ALA A 66 -4.46 0.22 -3.46
N ARG A 67 -5.13 -0.67 -4.22
CA ARG A 67 -4.46 -1.69 -5.05
C ARG A 67 -3.68 -1.07 -6.21
N GLY A 68 -4.16 0.04 -6.78
CA GLY A 68 -3.42 0.85 -7.75
C GLY A 68 -2.14 1.42 -7.16
N SER A 69 -2.21 2.03 -5.97
CA SER A 69 -1.04 2.52 -5.25
C SER A 69 -0.05 1.40 -4.88
N CYS A 70 -0.53 0.18 -4.61
CA CYS A 70 0.36 -0.97 -4.42
C CYS A 70 1.17 -1.29 -5.69
N ALA A 71 0.56 -1.18 -6.87
CA ALA A 71 1.25 -1.42 -8.14
C ALA A 71 2.26 -0.31 -8.44
N GLU A 72 1.90 0.95 -8.22
CA GLU A 72 2.80 2.09 -8.35
C GLU A 72 4.04 1.95 -7.44
N LEU A 73 3.82 1.68 -6.15
CA LEU A 73 4.91 1.53 -5.19
C LEU A 73 5.84 0.37 -5.54
N ARG A 74 5.29 -0.77 -6.01
CA ARG A 74 6.11 -1.89 -6.50
C ARG A 74 7.01 -1.47 -7.65
N THR A 75 6.47 -0.76 -8.64
CA THR A 75 7.23 -0.28 -9.79
C THR A 75 8.37 0.63 -9.33
N GLN A 76 8.09 1.56 -8.40
CA GLN A 76 9.12 2.44 -7.87
C GLN A 76 10.18 1.67 -7.07
N LEU A 77 9.81 0.66 -6.27
CA LEU A 77 10.77 -0.16 -5.52
C LEU A 77 11.68 -0.99 -6.42
N TYR A 78 11.15 -1.52 -7.53
CA TYR A 78 11.99 -2.20 -8.52
C TYR A 78 13.01 -1.24 -9.14
N ILE A 79 12.58 -0.03 -9.53
CA ILE A 79 13.48 1.01 -10.05
C ILE A 79 14.52 1.37 -8.99
N ALA A 80 14.10 1.62 -7.75
CA ALA A 80 14.98 1.99 -6.65
C ALA A 80 16.09 0.96 -6.39
N ALA A 81 15.75 -0.33 -6.49
CA ALA A 81 16.72 -1.42 -6.35
C ALA A 81 17.70 -1.47 -7.52
N ASP A 82 17.21 -1.33 -8.75
CA ASP A 82 18.01 -1.37 -9.98
C ASP A 82 19.07 -0.27 -10.02
N ILE A 83 18.70 0.95 -9.59
CA ILE A 83 19.63 2.09 -9.53
C ILE A 83 20.38 2.22 -8.19
N GLY A 84 20.25 1.24 -7.29
CA GLY A 84 21.00 1.17 -6.04
C GLY A 84 20.58 2.19 -4.96
N LEU A 85 19.38 2.76 -5.05
CA LEU A 85 18.83 3.65 -4.00
C LEU A 85 18.30 2.90 -2.78
N VAL A 86 17.92 1.63 -2.95
CA VAL A 86 17.46 0.74 -1.88
C VAL A 86 18.13 -0.62 -2.06
N GLU A 87 18.54 -1.25 -0.96
CA GLU A 87 19.10 -2.60 -1.00
C GLU A 87 18.11 -3.59 -1.61
N ASN A 88 18.59 -4.46 -2.50
CA ASN A 88 17.78 -5.44 -3.22
C ASN A 88 16.93 -6.30 -2.27
N ASP A 89 17.51 -6.81 -1.17
CA ASP A 89 16.78 -7.64 -0.20
C ASP A 89 15.63 -6.87 0.47
N THR A 90 15.85 -5.58 0.76
CA THR A 90 14.82 -4.72 1.32
C THR A 90 13.72 -4.41 0.31
N ALA A 91 14.07 -4.09 -0.93
CA ALA A 91 13.10 -3.88 -1.99
C ALA A 91 12.27 -5.15 -2.25
N HIS A 92 12.90 -6.33 -2.38
CA HIS A 92 12.21 -7.60 -2.59
C HIS A 92 11.24 -7.95 -1.46
N ARG A 93 11.62 -7.71 -0.20
CA ARG A 93 10.74 -7.94 0.96
C ARG A 93 9.50 -7.04 0.91
N LEU A 94 9.68 -5.75 0.63
CA LEU A 94 8.57 -4.79 0.51
C LEU A 94 7.66 -5.13 -0.68
N VAL A 95 8.24 -5.53 -1.81
CA VAL A 95 7.50 -5.98 -3.00
C VAL A 95 6.69 -7.24 -2.73
N ALA A 96 7.25 -8.21 -2.00
CA ALA A 96 6.52 -9.43 -1.62
C ALA A 96 5.30 -9.10 -0.75
N GLU A 97 5.46 -8.21 0.23
CA GLU A 97 4.34 -7.76 1.07
C GLU A 97 3.28 -7.02 0.25
N LEU A 98 3.69 -6.17 -0.71
CA LEU A 98 2.78 -5.48 -1.62
C LEU A 98 1.97 -6.43 -2.50
N LEU A 99 2.55 -7.55 -2.94
CA LEU A 99 1.84 -8.57 -3.71
C LEU A 99 0.77 -9.26 -2.84
N GLU A 100 1.12 -9.63 -1.62
CA GLU A 100 0.17 -10.25 -0.68
C GLU A 100 -0.94 -9.29 -0.24
N LEU A 101 -0.61 -8.02 -0.01
CA LEU A 101 -1.59 -6.99 0.27
C LEU A 101 -2.51 -6.77 -0.93
N SER A 102 -1.99 -6.73 -2.16
CA SER A 102 -2.79 -6.61 -3.38
C SER A 102 -3.79 -7.76 -3.54
N LYS A 103 -3.40 -9.00 -3.22
CA LYS A 103 -4.31 -10.17 -3.21
C LYS A 103 -5.40 -10.00 -2.15
N THR A 104 -5.01 -9.58 -0.94
CA THR A 104 -5.93 -9.31 0.17
C THR A 104 -6.98 -8.26 -0.22
N LEU A 105 -6.55 -7.15 -0.82
CA LEU A 105 -7.43 -6.09 -1.31
C LEU A 105 -8.39 -6.62 -2.39
N GLN A 106 -7.91 -7.43 -3.32
CA GLN A 106 -8.78 -8.04 -4.35
C GLN A 106 -9.85 -8.94 -3.74
N THR A 107 -9.51 -9.76 -2.73
CA THR A 107 -10.50 -10.55 -2.01
C THR A 107 -11.56 -9.68 -1.32
N LEU A 108 -11.15 -8.56 -0.71
CA LEU A 108 -12.07 -7.61 -0.08
C LEU A 108 -12.99 -6.91 -1.10
N ILE A 109 -12.45 -6.49 -2.26
CA ILE A 109 -13.24 -5.92 -3.37
C ILE A 109 -14.33 -6.91 -3.79
N ASN A 110 -13.95 -8.16 -4.09
CA ASN A 110 -14.90 -9.19 -4.50
C ASN A 110 -15.97 -9.44 -3.43
N ARG A 111 -15.60 -9.42 -2.14
CA ARG A 111 -16.57 -9.55 -1.05
C ARG A 111 -17.54 -8.38 -1.03
N CYS A 112 -17.07 -7.15 -1.20
CA CYS A 112 -17.93 -5.96 -1.23
C CYS A 112 -18.98 -6.04 -2.34
N GLU A 113 -18.61 -6.58 -3.51
CA GLU A 113 -19.46 -6.70 -4.70
C GLU A 113 -20.44 -7.89 -4.68
N ARG A 114 -20.06 -9.02 -4.04
CA ARG A 114 -20.82 -10.29 -4.09
C ARG A 114 -22.06 -10.36 -3.21
N ARG A 115 -22.24 -9.46 -2.24
CA ARG A 115 -23.47 -9.40 -1.42
C ARG A 115 -24.35 -8.27 -1.97
N ARG A 116 -25.16 -8.61 -2.98
CA ARG A 116 -26.40 -7.89 -3.30
C ARG A 116 -27.54 -8.55 -2.54
#